data_AF-A0A9P1AZE9-F1
#
_entry.id   AF-A0A9P1AZE9-F1
#
_cell.length_a   1.000
_cell.length_b   1.000
_cell.length_c   1.000
_cell.angle_alpha   90.00
_cell.angle_beta   90.00
_cell.angle_gamma   90.00
#
_symmetry.space_group_name_H-M   'P 1'
#
loop_
_entity.id
_entity.type
_entity.pdbx_description
1 polymer ?
#
loop_
_entity_poly.entity_id
_entity_poly.type
_entity_poly.pdbx_seq_one_letter_code
_entity_poly.pdbx_strand_id
1 'polypeptide(L)'
;MRFFAILLVPIVIAEICPMDNHAVCNSGHLTCTCSVAQVDENPVPVVSCNSLIARDLETGNFPVVSVEFDLNNSAEALEEFPEDAFKEKISSSLRVEEEDIVILRTSCLGTEDKLTVQFVIQKKDTNSTVLPFEIDQLIDAESIATRMKAMGHLSQIANLDVDTIEYTDELVDLEFDPSNVELIFKAVLLGLVFGFFFVLGVWRLTKKGDDYADDLQKA
;
A
#
# COMPACT_ATOMS: atom_id res chain seq x y z
N MET A 1 37.14 -19.30 27.19
CA MET A 1 36.71 -19.22 25.78
C MET A 1 35.58 -18.19 25.70
N ARG A 2 35.82 -17.05 25.04
CA ARG A 2 34.83 -15.97 24.88
C ARG A 2 34.03 -16.28 23.61
N PHE A 3 32.81 -16.79 23.75
CA PHE A 3 31.87 -16.92 22.62
C PHE A 3 31.20 -15.56 22.41
N PHE A 4 31.67 -14.81 21.42
CA PHE A 4 30.92 -13.71 20.82
C PHE A 4 29.96 -14.34 19.80
N ALA A 5 28.72 -14.63 20.22
CA ALA A 5 27.66 -14.97 19.29
C ALA A 5 27.10 -13.66 18.74
N ILE A 6 27.63 -13.21 17.60
CA ILE A 6 27.05 -12.11 16.82
C ILE A 6 25.82 -12.70 16.13
N LEU A 7 24.65 -12.43 16.69
CA LEU A 7 23.36 -12.77 16.10
C LEU A 7 23.10 -11.74 14.99
N LEU A 8 23.55 -12.05 13.78
CA LEU A 8 23.13 -11.37 12.56
C LEU A 8 21.66 -11.73 12.34
N VAL A 9 20.77 -10.92 12.91
CA VAL A 9 19.35 -10.94 12.54
C VAL A 9 19.30 -10.33 11.14
N PRO A 10 18.84 -11.05 10.11
CA PRO A 10 18.59 -10.43 8.82
C PRO A 10 17.57 -9.32 9.05
N ILE A 11 17.98 -8.09 8.77
CA ILE A 11 17.10 -6.94 8.70
C ILE A 11 16.27 -7.18 7.44
N VAL A 12 15.11 -7.82 7.59
CA VAL A 12 14.09 -7.75 6.55
C VAL A 12 13.49 -6.37 6.74
N ILE A 13 13.83 -5.48 5.81
CA ILE A 13 13.25 -4.15 5.72
C ILE A 13 11.75 -4.39 5.51
N ALA A 14 10.91 -3.80 6.34
CA ALA A 14 9.48 -3.83 6.08
C ALA A 14 9.27 -3.24 4.68
N GLU A 15 8.55 -3.96 3.82
CA GLU A 15 8.31 -3.60 2.43
C GLU A 15 7.55 -2.27 2.38
N ILE A 16 8.31 -1.17 2.31
CA ILE A 16 7.81 0.20 2.25
C ILE A 16 7.73 0.53 0.77
N CYS A 17 6.53 0.84 0.28
CA CYS A 17 6.40 1.28 -1.10
C CYS A 17 7.33 2.48 -1.33
N PRO A 18 8.09 2.51 -2.44
CA PRO A 18 9.16 3.49 -2.66
C PRO A 18 8.65 4.94 -2.82
N MET A 19 7.34 5.14 -2.94
CA MET A 19 6.73 6.47 -3.07
C MET A 19 6.42 7.05 -1.68
N ASP A 20 6.95 8.24 -1.36
CA ASP A 20 6.67 8.89 -0.07
C ASP A 20 5.18 9.26 0.09
N ASN A 21 4.46 9.45 -1.01
CA ASN A 21 3.02 9.76 -1.04
C ASN A 21 2.23 8.66 -1.79
N HIS A 22 1.52 7.80 -1.07
CA HIS A 22 0.66 6.75 -1.65
C HIS A 22 -0.75 7.22 -2.04
N ALA A 23 -0.90 8.53 -2.23
CA ALA A 23 -2.17 9.23 -2.20
C ALA A 23 -2.34 10.00 -3.51
N VAL A 24 -3.30 9.60 -4.36
CA VAL A 24 -3.66 10.35 -5.57
C VAL A 24 -4.91 11.19 -5.35
N CYS A 25 -4.77 12.50 -5.58
CA CYS A 25 -5.77 13.52 -5.30
C CYS A 25 -6.19 14.09 -6.65
N ASN A 26 -7.32 13.62 -7.19
CA ASN A 26 -7.82 14.17 -8.45
C ASN A 26 -7.94 15.69 -8.34
N SER A 27 -7.42 16.40 -9.33
CA SER A 27 -7.52 17.85 -9.46
C SER A 27 -8.73 18.27 -10.32
N GLY A 28 -9.13 19.54 -10.27
CA GLY A 28 -10.22 20.10 -11.09
C GLY A 28 -11.63 20.00 -10.49
N HIS A 29 -12.64 19.71 -11.33
CA HIS A 29 -14.05 19.67 -10.93
C HIS A 29 -14.42 18.45 -10.06
N LEU A 30 -13.61 17.39 -10.12
CA LEU A 30 -13.81 16.12 -9.40
C LEU A 30 -12.80 15.96 -8.28
N THR A 31 -12.59 17.04 -7.53
CA THR A 31 -11.60 17.11 -6.48
C THR A 31 -11.96 16.17 -5.33
N CYS A 32 -11.09 15.21 -5.04
CA CYS A 32 -11.19 14.37 -3.85
C CYS A 32 -9.89 14.41 -3.05
N THR A 33 -10.02 14.36 -1.73
CA THR A 33 -8.91 14.30 -0.78
C THR A 33 -8.43 12.86 -0.65
N CYS A 34 -7.14 12.68 -0.86
CA CYS A 34 -6.45 11.46 -0.53
C CYS A 34 -6.46 11.26 0.98
N SER A 35 -7.15 10.25 1.46
CA SER A 35 -6.94 9.83 2.84
C SER A 35 -6.78 8.32 2.91
N VAL A 36 -5.56 7.92 3.24
CA VAL A 36 -5.35 6.70 4.01
C VAL A 36 -5.67 7.11 5.44
N ALA A 37 -6.85 6.75 5.93
CA ALA A 37 -7.13 6.92 7.34
C ALA A 37 -6.26 5.91 8.10
N GLN A 38 -5.23 6.37 8.81
CA GLN A 38 -4.72 5.56 9.91
C GLN A 38 -5.84 5.49 10.96
N VAL A 39 -6.09 4.31 11.53
CA VAL A 39 -7.17 4.06 12.51
C VAL A 39 -7.17 5.07 13.67
N ASP A 40 -6.02 5.70 13.96
CA ASP A 40 -5.85 6.72 15.00
C ASP A 40 -6.07 8.18 14.55
N GLU A 41 -6.23 8.46 13.25
CA GLU A 41 -6.53 9.80 12.73
C GLU A 41 -8.05 10.01 12.62
N ASN A 42 -8.63 10.59 13.67
CA ASN A 42 -10.02 11.06 13.67
C ASN A 42 -10.03 12.60 13.85
N PRO A 43 -10.69 13.36 12.97
CA PRO A 43 -11.60 12.92 11.92
C PRO A 43 -10.91 12.46 10.63
N VAL A 44 -11.41 11.35 10.09
CA VAL A 44 -11.15 10.93 8.70
C VAL A 44 -11.41 12.12 7.77
N PRO A 45 -10.51 12.43 6.82
CA PRO A 45 -10.69 13.56 5.91
C PRO A 45 -12.05 13.51 5.20
N VAL A 46 -12.70 14.68 5.15
CA VAL A 46 -14.13 14.85 4.81
C VAL A 46 -14.48 14.47 3.36
N VAL A 47 -13.50 14.23 2.48
CA VAL A 47 -13.71 13.93 1.06
C VAL A 47 -12.75 12.82 0.58
N SER A 48 -12.88 11.58 1.07
CA SER A 48 -12.19 10.44 0.43
C SER A 48 -12.70 10.23 -1.00
N CYS A 49 -11.84 9.89 -1.97
CA CYS A 49 -12.27 9.52 -3.33
C CYS A 49 -13.26 8.33 -3.35
N ASN A 50 -13.39 7.61 -2.24
CA ASN A 50 -14.44 6.61 -2.03
C ASN A 50 -15.86 7.21 -2.14
N SER A 51 -16.06 8.49 -1.83
CA SER A 51 -17.36 9.17 -1.92
C SER A 51 -17.77 9.49 -3.36
N LEU A 52 -16.85 9.34 -4.32
CA LEU A 52 -17.13 9.58 -5.74
C LEU A 52 -17.93 8.43 -6.36
N ILE A 53 -18.00 7.25 -5.73
CA ILE A 53 -18.58 6.04 -6.34
C ILE A 53 -19.67 5.42 -5.48
N ALA A 54 -20.74 4.94 -6.13
CA ALA A 54 -21.83 4.25 -5.48
C ALA A 54 -21.50 2.76 -5.38
N ARG A 55 -20.84 2.36 -4.30
CA ARG A 55 -20.50 0.94 -4.07
C ARG A 55 -21.72 0.12 -3.77
N ASP A 56 -21.65 -1.15 -4.15
CA ASP A 56 -22.58 -2.15 -3.66
C ASP A 56 -22.44 -2.27 -2.12
N LEU A 57 -23.55 -2.11 -1.40
CA LEU A 57 -23.57 -2.12 0.06
C LEU A 57 -23.41 -3.53 0.67
N GLU A 58 -23.61 -4.58 -0.12
CA GLU A 58 -23.51 -5.98 0.31
C GLU A 58 -22.13 -6.57 0.01
N THR A 59 -21.53 -6.18 -1.13
CA THR A 59 -20.24 -6.73 -1.57
C THR A 59 -19.07 -5.76 -1.47
N GLY A 60 -19.33 -4.45 -1.42
CA GLY A 60 -18.28 -3.43 -1.46
C GLY A 60 -17.64 -3.23 -2.85
N ASN A 61 -18.13 -3.96 -3.85
CA ASN A 61 -17.54 -4.03 -5.19
C ASN A 61 -17.92 -2.83 -6.06
N PHE A 62 -17.03 -2.50 -6.99
CA PHE A 62 -17.23 -1.48 -8.01
C PHE A 62 -16.35 -1.78 -9.23
N PRO A 63 -16.91 -1.79 -10.46
CA PRO A 63 -16.15 -2.12 -11.65
C PRO A 63 -15.13 -1.02 -11.97
N VAL A 64 -13.86 -1.39 -12.05
CA VAL A 64 -12.74 -0.49 -12.33
C VAL A 64 -11.74 -1.10 -13.31
N VAL A 65 -10.97 -0.24 -13.96
CA VAL A 65 -9.78 -0.65 -14.71
C VAL A 65 -8.59 -0.56 -13.77
N SER A 66 -7.86 -1.66 -13.60
CA SER A 66 -6.64 -1.75 -12.82
C SER A 66 -5.44 -1.82 -13.76
N VAL A 67 -4.43 -1.00 -13.51
CA VAL A 67 -3.14 -1.02 -14.20
C VAL A 67 -2.06 -1.26 -13.17
N GLU A 68 -1.26 -2.30 -13.40
CA GLU A 68 -0.10 -2.63 -12.58
C GLU A 68 1.18 -2.21 -13.30
N PHE A 69 2.02 -1.50 -12.59
CA PHE A 69 3.29 -0.97 -13.04
C PHE A 69 4.44 -1.68 -12.35
N ASP A 70 5.51 -1.95 -13.09
CA ASP A 70 6.78 -2.40 -12.54
C ASP A 70 7.64 -1.19 -12.15
N LEU A 71 8.05 -1.14 -10.87
CA LEU A 71 8.86 -0.10 -10.27
C LEU A 71 10.35 -0.47 -10.26
N ASN A 72 10.76 -1.71 -10.59
CA ASN A 72 12.16 -2.17 -10.48
C ASN A 72 13.20 -1.24 -11.17
N ASN A 73 12.82 -0.59 -12.27
CA ASN A 73 13.70 0.30 -13.04
C ASN A 73 13.43 1.79 -12.82
N SER A 74 12.37 2.13 -12.08
CA SER A 74 11.80 3.49 -12.04
C SER A 74 11.48 3.98 -10.62
N ALA A 75 11.56 3.11 -9.60
CA ALA A 75 11.24 3.39 -8.19
C ALA A 75 12.03 4.57 -7.61
N GLU A 76 13.32 4.69 -7.93
CA GLU A 76 14.19 5.73 -7.36
C GLU A 76 13.89 7.14 -7.88
N ALA A 77 13.10 7.28 -8.95
CA ALA A 77 12.83 8.57 -9.61
C ALA A 77 11.41 9.11 -9.36
N LEU A 78 10.55 8.37 -8.67
CA LEU A 78 9.13 8.67 -8.53
C LEU A 78 8.76 8.95 -7.06
N GLU A 79 8.99 10.19 -6.63
CA GLU A 79 8.50 10.69 -5.34
C GLU A 79 6.96 10.78 -5.31
N GLU A 80 6.33 11.02 -6.47
CA GLU A 80 4.88 11.20 -6.64
C GLU A 80 4.38 10.53 -7.92
N PHE A 81 3.11 10.11 -7.92
CA PHE A 81 2.49 9.50 -9.10
C PHE A 81 2.26 10.56 -10.18
N PRO A 82 2.75 10.36 -11.42
CA PRO A 82 2.62 11.34 -12.50
C PRO A 82 1.20 11.33 -13.09
N GLU A 83 0.23 11.85 -12.33
CA GLU A 83 -1.19 11.88 -12.66
C GLU A 83 -1.46 12.49 -14.04
N ASP A 84 -0.88 13.66 -14.33
CA ASP A 84 -1.11 14.38 -15.58
C ASP A 84 -0.62 13.58 -16.80
N ALA A 85 0.58 13.00 -16.71
CA ALA A 85 1.15 12.20 -17.80
C ALA A 85 0.39 10.87 -17.99
N PHE A 86 -0.13 10.30 -16.90
CA PHE A 86 -1.02 9.15 -16.96
C PHE A 86 -2.31 9.51 -17.69
N LYS A 87 -2.99 10.59 -17.29
CA LYS A 87 -4.23 11.05 -17.91
C LYS A 87 -4.05 11.40 -19.38
N GLU A 88 -2.98 12.11 -19.76
CA GLU A 88 -2.65 12.43 -21.16
C GLU A 88 -2.47 11.17 -22.03
N LYS A 89 -1.80 10.15 -21.47
CA LYS A 89 -1.57 8.91 -22.21
C LYS A 89 -2.86 8.10 -22.39
N ILE A 90 -3.69 8.02 -21.36
CA ILE A 90 -4.98 7.34 -21.44
C ILE A 90 -5.96 8.09 -22.34
N SER A 91 -6.03 9.42 -22.23
CA SER A 91 -6.88 10.30 -23.03
C SER A 91 -6.58 10.16 -24.52
N SER A 92 -5.30 10.24 -24.88
CA SER A 92 -4.84 10.11 -26.28
C SER A 92 -5.09 8.71 -26.84
N SER A 93 -4.92 7.66 -26.03
CA SER A 93 -5.09 6.28 -26.47
C SER A 93 -6.57 5.93 -26.67
N LEU A 94 -7.42 6.29 -25.70
CA LEU A 94 -8.84 5.94 -25.71
C LEU A 94 -9.72 6.97 -26.42
N ARG A 95 -9.15 8.12 -26.81
CA ARG A 95 -9.85 9.27 -27.42
C ARG A 95 -10.96 9.80 -26.52
N VAL A 96 -10.65 9.95 -25.23
CA VAL A 96 -11.51 10.52 -24.20
C VAL A 96 -10.91 11.84 -23.71
N GLU A 97 -11.69 12.67 -23.02
CA GLU A 97 -11.17 13.91 -22.43
C GLU A 97 -10.46 13.59 -21.11
N GLU A 98 -9.38 14.31 -20.79
CA GLU A 98 -8.60 14.08 -19.56
C GLU A 98 -9.43 14.32 -18.30
N GLU A 99 -10.38 15.24 -18.37
CA GLU A 99 -11.31 15.59 -17.30
C GLU A 99 -12.31 14.46 -16.98
N ASP A 100 -12.57 13.57 -17.93
CA ASP A 100 -13.47 12.42 -17.77
C ASP A 100 -12.78 11.24 -17.05
N ILE A 101 -11.45 11.25 -16.95
CA ILE A 101 -10.66 10.18 -16.33
C ILE A 101 -10.53 10.46 -14.83
N VAL A 102 -11.09 9.56 -14.02
CA VAL A 102 -11.07 9.66 -12.56
C VAL A 102 -10.24 8.52 -11.99
N ILE A 103 -9.14 8.85 -11.32
CA ILE A 103 -8.33 7.86 -10.60
C ILE A 103 -8.98 7.64 -9.24
N LEU A 104 -9.35 6.40 -8.92
CA LEU A 104 -10.05 6.08 -7.69
C LEU A 104 -9.09 5.67 -6.58
N ARG A 105 -8.09 4.86 -6.93
CA ARG A 105 -7.13 4.30 -5.96
C ARG A 105 -5.76 4.11 -6.59
N THR A 106 -4.74 4.34 -5.78
CA THR A 106 -3.35 3.96 -6.06
C THR A 106 -2.80 3.22 -4.87
N SER A 107 -2.11 2.12 -5.12
CA SER A 107 -1.63 1.25 -4.06
C SER A 107 -0.41 0.48 -4.53
N CYS A 108 0.57 0.34 -3.67
CA CYS A 108 1.73 -0.53 -3.87
C CYS A 108 1.75 -1.59 -2.75
N LEU A 109 0.57 -2.01 -2.29
CA LEU A 109 0.41 -2.93 -1.17
C LEU A 109 1.04 -4.29 -1.45
N GLY A 110 1.91 -4.72 -0.55
CA GLY A 110 2.46 -6.08 -0.51
C GLY A 110 3.62 -6.35 -1.46
N THR A 111 4.16 -5.31 -2.12
CA THR A 111 5.31 -5.41 -3.03
C THR A 111 6.10 -4.10 -3.07
N GLU A 112 7.44 -4.14 -2.96
CA GLU A 112 8.30 -2.96 -3.18
C GLU A 112 8.37 -2.55 -4.66
N ASP A 113 8.09 -3.50 -5.55
CA ASP A 113 8.41 -3.38 -6.97
C ASP A 113 7.18 -3.13 -7.84
N LYS A 114 5.97 -3.00 -7.29
CA LYS A 114 4.76 -2.84 -8.09
C LYS A 114 3.86 -1.73 -7.58
N LEU A 115 3.30 -0.97 -8.52
CA LEU A 115 2.29 0.05 -8.27
C LEU A 115 1.02 -0.29 -9.04
N THR A 116 -0.09 -0.37 -8.33
CA THR A 116 -1.42 -0.60 -8.89
C THR A 116 -2.22 0.69 -8.87
N VAL A 117 -2.77 1.06 -10.03
CA VAL A 117 -3.62 2.25 -10.23
C VAL A 117 -4.98 1.79 -10.74
N GLN A 118 -6.04 2.14 -10.02
CA GLN A 118 -7.41 1.87 -10.39
C GLN A 118 -8.11 3.17 -10.81
N PHE A 119 -8.73 3.16 -11.99
CA PHE A 119 -9.39 4.33 -12.55
C PHE A 119 -10.68 3.97 -13.30
N VAL A 120 -11.51 5.00 -13.52
CA VAL A 120 -12.75 4.93 -14.30
C VAL A 120 -12.83 6.11 -15.27
N ILE A 121 -13.69 5.98 -16.28
CA ILE A 121 -13.93 7.03 -17.27
C ILE A 121 -15.41 7.35 -17.32
N GLN A 122 -15.76 8.62 -17.16
CA GLN A 122 -17.14 9.08 -17.26
C GLN A 122 -17.63 9.13 -18.71
N LYS A 123 -18.93 8.98 -18.90
CA LYS A 123 -19.57 9.23 -20.19
C LYS A 123 -19.75 10.73 -20.40
N LYS A 124 -19.39 11.21 -21.59
CA LYS A 124 -19.50 12.61 -22.00
C LYS A 124 -20.91 13.22 -21.91
N ASP A 125 -21.95 12.38 -22.01
CA ASP A 125 -23.36 12.85 -22.02
C ASP A 125 -23.95 13.01 -20.61
N THR A 126 -23.25 12.53 -19.58
CA THR A 126 -23.63 12.71 -18.18
C THR A 126 -23.05 14.02 -17.67
N ASN A 127 -23.84 15.09 -17.77
CA ASN A 127 -23.65 16.34 -17.02
C ASN A 127 -23.86 16.13 -15.50
N SER A 128 -23.50 14.95 -14.99
CA SER A 128 -23.76 14.51 -13.63
C SER A 128 -22.69 15.10 -12.73
N THR A 129 -22.92 16.33 -12.29
CA THR A 129 -22.41 16.86 -11.01
C THR A 129 -22.95 16.07 -9.80
N VAL A 130 -23.81 15.07 -10.05
CA VAL A 130 -24.44 14.22 -9.04
C VAL A 130 -23.48 13.11 -8.67
N LEU A 131 -22.76 13.34 -7.57
CA LEU A 131 -22.04 12.30 -6.85
C LEU A 131 -23.02 11.58 -5.90
N PRO A 132 -22.82 10.28 -5.65
CA PRO A 132 -21.80 9.40 -6.21
C PRO A 132 -22.11 8.91 -7.64
N PHE A 133 -21.08 8.56 -8.41
CA PHE A 133 -21.22 7.96 -9.74
C PHE A 133 -21.88 6.58 -9.67
N GLU A 134 -22.90 6.41 -10.49
CA GLU A 134 -23.52 5.11 -10.78
C GLU A 134 -22.79 4.44 -11.96
N ILE A 135 -22.83 3.10 -12.00
CA ILE A 135 -22.11 2.30 -13.01
C ILE A 135 -22.58 2.64 -14.44
N ASP A 136 -23.84 3.02 -14.62
CA ASP A 136 -24.41 3.40 -15.91
C ASP A 136 -23.89 4.75 -16.44
N GLN A 137 -23.34 5.60 -15.56
CA GLN A 137 -22.71 6.87 -15.92
C GLN A 137 -21.24 6.70 -16.36
N LEU A 138 -20.68 5.51 -16.14
CA LEU A 138 -19.30 5.19 -16.50
C LEU A 138 -19.24 4.40 -17.81
N ILE A 139 -18.13 4.57 -18.52
CA ILE A 139 -17.77 3.67 -19.61
C ILE A 139 -17.40 2.32 -19.01
N ASP A 140 -17.89 1.26 -19.64
CA ASP A 140 -17.63 -0.11 -19.21
C ASP A 140 -16.12 -0.42 -19.06
N ALA A 141 -15.73 -0.83 -17.85
CA ALA A 141 -14.34 -1.10 -17.49
C ALA A 141 -13.75 -2.27 -18.30
N GLU A 142 -14.55 -3.31 -18.57
CA GLU A 142 -14.13 -4.46 -19.36
C GLU A 142 -13.76 -4.05 -20.80
N SER A 143 -14.61 -3.23 -21.44
CA SER A 143 -14.36 -2.66 -22.75
C SER A 143 -13.09 -1.79 -22.79
N ILE A 144 -12.85 -0.97 -21.75
CA ILE A 144 -11.63 -0.16 -21.64
C ILE A 144 -10.39 -1.04 -21.54
N ALA A 145 -10.37 -1.97 -20.57
CA ALA A 145 -9.22 -2.85 -20.35
C ALA A 145 -8.91 -3.68 -21.60
N THR A 146 -9.94 -4.21 -22.27
CA THR A 146 -9.80 -4.98 -23.52
C THR A 146 -9.19 -4.14 -24.63
N ARG A 147 -9.65 -2.89 -24.81
CA ARG A 147 -9.07 -1.97 -25.79
C ARG A 147 -7.63 -1.63 -25.47
N MET A 148 -7.32 -1.35 -24.22
CA MET A 148 -5.95 -1.05 -23.78
C MET A 148 -5.00 -2.23 -24.04
N LYS A 149 -5.42 -3.46 -23.72
CA LYS A 149 -4.67 -4.68 -24.07
C LYS A 149 -4.43 -4.82 -25.56
N ALA A 150 -5.47 -4.59 -26.38
CA ALA A 150 -5.39 -4.72 -27.83
C ALA A 150 -4.48 -3.68 -28.50
N MET A 151 -4.22 -2.56 -27.83
CA MET A 151 -3.46 -1.44 -28.38
C MET A 151 -1.96 -1.69 -28.45
N GLY A 152 -1.39 -2.57 -27.62
CA GLY A 152 0.01 -3.05 -27.71
C GLY A 152 1.12 -2.00 -27.47
N HIS A 153 0.82 -0.71 -27.57
CA HIS A 153 1.75 0.41 -27.36
C HIS A 153 1.61 1.05 -25.97
N LEU A 154 0.83 0.43 -25.08
CA LEU A 154 0.69 0.80 -23.68
C LEU A 154 1.66 0.04 -22.78
N SER A 155 2.78 -0.46 -23.33
CA SER A 155 3.85 -1.08 -22.55
C SER A 155 4.50 -0.10 -21.57
N GLN A 156 4.33 1.21 -21.81
CA GLN A 156 4.80 2.27 -20.92
C GLN A 156 3.75 3.38 -20.84
N ILE A 157 3.40 3.79 -19.62
CA ILE A 157 2.51 4.92 -19.34
C ILE A 157 3.21 5.80 -18.31
N ALA A 158 3.32 7.10 -18.59
CA ALA A 158 3.98 8.06 -17.71
C ALA A 158 5.42 7.65 -17.28
N ASN A 159 6.19 7.09 -18.22
CA ASN A 159 7.53 6.52 -18.01
C ASN A 159 7.60 5.30 -17.08
N LEU A 160 6.47 4.77 -16.64
CA LEU A 160 6.37 3.52 -15.90
C LEU A 160 6.07 2.36 -16.85
N ASP A 161 6.80 1.26 -16.67
CA ASP A 161 6.57 0.04 -17.43
C ASP A 161 5.29 -0.62 -16.93
N VAL A 162 4.37 -0.92 -17.85
CA VAL A 162 3.10 -1.57 -17.53
C VAL A 162 3.31 -3.08 -17.53
N ASP A 163 3.07 -3.72 -16.39
CA ASP A 163 3.12 -5.18 -16.27
C ASP A 163 1.78 -5.78 -16.71
N THR A 164 0.68 -5.36 -16.08
CA THR A 164 -0.65 -5.88 -16.37
C THR A 164 -1.71 -4.78 -16.42
N ILE A 165 -2.75 -5.02 -17.22
CA ILE A 165 -3.94 -4.18 -17.28
C ILE A 165 -5.10 -5.16 -17.10
N GLU A 166 -5.99 -4.97 -16.15
CA GLU A 166 -7.12 -5.87 -15.92
C GLU A 166 -8.37 -5.08 -15.57
N TYR A 167 -9.53 -5.69 -15.79
CA TYR A 167 -10.77 -5.19 -15.20
C TYR A 167 -11.00 -5.98 -13.92
N THR A 168 -11.45 -5.30 -12.87
CA THR A 168 -11.78 -5.93 -11.60
C THR A 168 -12.98 -5.24 -10.98
N ASP A 169 -13.78 -6.00 -10.24
CA ASP A 169 -14.87 -5.48 -9.44
C ASP A 169 -14.42 -5.20 -7.99
N GLU A 170 -13.21 -5.64 -7.63
CA GLU A 170 -12.64 -5.47 -6.30
C GLU A 170 -11.71 -4.25 -6.29
N LEU A 171 -12.04 -3.28 -5.43
CA LEU A 171 -11.19 -2.12 -5.23
C LEU A 171 -10.04 -2.48 -4.29
N VAL A 172 -8.81 -2.12 -4.65
CA VAL A 172 -7.63 -2.40 -3.82
C VAL A 172 -7.78 -1.68 -2.47
N ASP A 173 -7.70 -2.39 -1.36
CA ASP A 173 -7.81 -1.76 -0.04
C ASP A 173 -6.73 -0.71 0.17
N LEU A 174 -7.07 0.37 0.89
CA LEU A 174 -6.09 1.42 1.25
C LEU A 174 -5.56 1.22 2.67
N GLU A 175 -6.22 0.38 3.45
CA GLU A 175 -5.87 0.09 4.83
C GLU A 175 -4.85 -1.04 4.83
N PHE A 176 -3.59 -0.67 5.10
CA PHE A 176 -2.59 -1.64 5.51
C PHE A 176 -2.96 -2.12 6.91
N ASP A 177 -3.30 -3.40 7.07
CA ASP A 177 -3.15 -4.06 8.36
C ASP A 177 -1.66 -4.40 8.50
N PRO A 178 -0.84 -3.56 9.16
CA PRO A 178 0.56 -3.92 9.38
C PRO A 178 0.58 -5.26 10.06
N SER A 179 1.17 -6.25 9.40
CA SER A 179 1.31 -7.56 10.00
C SER A 179 2.24 -7.42 11.21
N ASN A 180 1.64 -7.30 12.39
CA ASN A 180 2.35 -7.17 13.66
C ASN A 180 3.10 -8.46 14.02
N VAL A 181 3.05 -9.48 13.16
CA VAL A 181 3.76 -10.76 13.29
C VAL A 181 5.25 -10.53 13.50
N GLU A 182 5.85 -9.55 12.81
CA GLU A 182 7.26 -9.22 12.99
C GLU A 182 7.53 -8.60 14.38
N LEU A 183 6.74 -7.61 14.79
CA LEU A 183 6.85 -7.01 16.13
C LEU A 183 6.64 -8.05 17.23
N ILE A 184 5.67 -8.94 17.05
CA ILE A 184 5.38 -10.05 17.97
C ILE A 184 6.58 -10.99 18.02
N PHE A 185 7.15 -11.37 16.87
CA PHE A 185 8.32 -12.24 16.82
C PHE A 185 9.54 -11.59 17.50
N LYS A 186 9.81 -10.30 17.23
CA LYS A 186 10.87 -9.52 17.90
C LYS A 186 10.64 -9.45 19.41
N ALA A 187 9.42 -9.19 19.85
CA ALA A 187 9.06 -9.11 21.27
C ALA A 187 9.24 -10.47 21.98
N VAL A 188 8.84 -11.56 21.33
CA VAL A 188 9.04 -12.92 21.85
C VAL A 188 10.53 -13.25 21.95
N LEU A 189 11.32 -12.98 20.92
CA LEU A 189 12.75 -13.27 20.91
C LEU A 189 13.50 -12.46 21.97
N LEU A 190 13.18 -11.17 22.10
CA LEU A 190 13.75 -10.29 23.13
C LEU A 190 13.34 -10.74 24.54
N GLY A 191 12.09 -11.17 24.72
CA GLY A 191 11.59 -11.75 25.97
C GLY A 191 12.33 -13.02 26.37
N LEU A 192 12.60 -13.93 25.42
CA LEU A 192 13.36 -15.16 25.68
C LEU A 192 14.81 -14.85 26.07
N VAL A 193 15.46 -13.92 25.37
CA VAL A 193 16.83 -13.50 25.67
C VAL A 193 16.92 -12.87 27.06
N PHE A 194 16.01 -11.94 27.38
CA PHE A 194 15.96 -11.34 28.71
C PHE A 194 15.69 -12.38 29.80
N GLY A 195 14.73 -13.28 29.58
CA GLY A 195 14.42 -14.36 30.52
C GLY A 195 15.62 -15.26 30.78
N PHE A 196 16.35 -15.63 29.71
CA PHE A 196 17.57 -16.44 29.83
C PHE A 196 18.67 -15.72 30.64
N PHE A 197 18.94 -14.45 30.34
CA PHE A 197 19.93 -13.67 31.09
C PHE A 197 19.52 -13.44 32.55
N PHE A 198 18.22 -13.28 32.81
CA PHE A 198 17.69 -13.14 34.16
C PHE A 198 17.92 -14.42 34.98
N VAL A 199 17.61 -15.59 34.42
CA VAL A 199 17.86 -16.89 35.06
C VAL A 199 19.35 -17.11 35.31
N LEU A 200 20.22 -16.80 34.34
CA LEU A 200 21.67 -16.85 34.53
C LEU A 200 22.16 -15.90 35.63
N GLY A 201 21.58 -14.71 35.72
CA GLY A 201 21.87 -13.72 36.77
C GLY A 201 21.52 -14.24 38.16
N VAL A 202 20.29 -14.76 38.32
CA VAL A 202 19.83 -15.36 39.58
C VAL A 202 20.65 -16.59 39.95
N TRP A 203 20.99 -17.45 38.98
CA TRP A 203 21.82 -18.63 39.23
C TRP A 203 23.24 -18.24 39.68
N ARG A 204 23.83 -17.20 39.09
CA ARG A 204 25.15 -16.70 39.50
C ARG A 204 25.12 -16.04 40.88
N LEU A 205 24.03 -15.36 41.23
CA LEU A 205 23.86 -14.72 42.54
C LEU A 205 23.63 -15.75 43.65
N THR A 206 22.82 -16.78 43.39
CA THR A 206 22.58 -17.88 44.34
C THR A 206 23.84 -18.73 44.56
N LYS A 207 24.59 -19.06 43.49
CA LYS A 207 25.85 -19.80 43.62
C LYS A 207 26.93 -19.04 44.40
N LYS A 208 26.96 -17.70 44.31
CA LYS A 208 27.89 -16.88 45.12
C LYS A 208 27.52 -16.84 46.60
N GLY A 209 26.26 -17.09 46.97
CA GLY A 209 25.82 -17.16 48.36
C GLY A 209 26.40 -18.38 49.10
N ASP A 210 26.53 -19.50 48.40
CA ASP A 210 27.08 -20.74 48.96
C ASP A 210 28.59 -20.62 49.22
N ASP A 211 29.35 -20.01 48.31
CA ASP A 211 30.80 -19.79 48.51
C ASP A 211 31.07 -18.81 49.67
N TYR A 212 30.24 -17.77 49.85
CA TYR A 212 30.39 -16.80 50.94
C TYR A 212 30.02 -17.39 52.32
N ALA A 213 29.06 -18.32 52.36
CA ALA A 213 28.68 -19.01 53.59
C ALA A 213 29.75 -20.03 54.04
N ASP A 214 30.42 -20.68 53.07
CA ASP A 214 31.47 -21.66 53.34
C ASP A 214 32.78 -20.99 53.83
N ASP A 215 33.06 -19.76 53.39
CA ASP A 215 34.21 -18.97 53.86
C ASP A 215 33.99 -18.37 55.27
N LEU A 216 32.75 -18.07 55.67
CA LEU A 216 32.43 -17.61 57.03
C LEU A 216 32.42 -18.72 58.08
N GLN A 217 32.26 -20.00 57.68
CA GLN A 217 32.34 -21.15 58.58
C GLN A 217 33.77 -21.69 58.77
N LYS A 218 34.73 -21.23 57.98
CA LYS A 218 36.16 -21.61 58.09
C LYS A 218 37.01 -20.62 58.91
N ALA A 219 36.42 -19.54 59.43
CA ALA A 219 37.08 -18.52 60.25
C ALA A 219 36.84 -18.74 61.75
#